data_AF-A0A5C3NPZ1-F1
#
_entry.id   AF-A0A5C3NPZ1-F1
#
_cell.length_a   1.000
_cell.length_b   1.000
_cell.length_c   1.000
_cell.angle_alpha   90.00
_cell.angle_beta   90.00
_cell.angle_gamma   90.00
#
_symmetry.space_group_name_H-M   'P 1'
#
loop_
_entity.id
_entity.type
_entity.pdbx_description
1 polymer ?
#
loop_
_entity_poly.entity_id
_entity_poly.type
_entity_poly.pdbx_seq_one_letter_code
_entity_poly.pdbx_strand_id
1 'polypeptide(L)'
;MPRSLIWESDSEYPGVQVFAQRMKEALMAAHDAIIAARTSQVIQANKHRRPAMFKEGDFVYLSTKNLSIPTGRARKLVPKYLGPFRIVQVLSEGAT
;
A
#
# COMPACT_ATOMS: atom_id res chain seq x y z
N MET A 1 17.42 -5.25 11.59
CA MET A 1 18.01 -5.53 10.26
C MET A 1 17.23 -6.62 9.56
N PRO A 2 17.13 -6.60 8.22
CA PRO A 2 16.55 -7.71 7.47
C PRO A 2 17.29 -9.01 7.80
N ARG A 3 16.55 -10.11 7.98
CA ARG A 3 17.15 -11.42 8.30
C ARG A 3 18.13 -11.89 7.21
N SER A 4 17.91 -11.48 5.96
CA SER A 4 18.81 -11.72 4.82
C SER A 4 20.16 -11.00 4.90
N LEU A 5 20.31 -10.02 5.79
CA LEU A 5 21.53 -9.23 5.98
C LEU A 5 22.38 -9.70 7.16
N ILE A 6 21.96 -10.78 7.85
CA ILE A 6 22.73 -11.44 8.89
C ILE A 6 23.63 -12.48 8.20
N TRP A 7 24.80 -12.04 7.78
CA TRP A 7 25.86 -12.91 7.30
C TRP A 7 27.17 -12.52 7.99
N GLU A 8 27.95 -13.54 8.33
CA GLU A 8 29.24 -13.37 8.99
C GLU A 8 30.33 -13.52 7.94
N SER A 9 31.22 -12.54 7.87
CA SER A 9 32.24 -12.42 6.84
C SER A 9 33.62 -12.65 7.43
N ASP A 10 33.84 -13.81 8.02
CA ASP A 10 35.18 -14.16 8.51
C ASP A 10 36.03 -14.61 7.32
N SER A 11 37.12 -13.88 7.08
CA SER A 11 38.00 -14.11 5.94
C SER A 11 39.43 -13.82 6.36
N GLU A 12 40.35 -14.71 6.00
CA GLU A 12 41.78 -14.57 6.28
C GLU A 12 42.41 -13.33 5.62
N TYR A 13 41.74 -12.75 4.61
CA TYR A 13 42.23 -11.61 3.84
C TYR A 13 41.57 -10.30 4.27
N PRO A 14 42.33 -9.32 4.79
CA PRO A 14 41.78 -8.03 5.26
C PRO A 14 41.03 -7.24 4.18
N GLY A 15 41.48 -7.33 2.91
CA GLY A 15 40.82 -6.63 1.80
C GLY A 15 39.39 -7.12 1.53
N VAL A 16 39.13 -8.41 1.74
CA VAL A 16 37.80 -9.02 1.56
C VAL A 16 36.87 -8.56 2.67
N GLN A 17 37.36 -8.47 3.92
CA GLN A 17 36.58 -7.96 5.05
C GLN A 17 36.16 -6.50 4.85
N VAL A 18 37.08 -5.65 4.39
CA VAL A 18 36.78 -4.23 4.12
C VAL A 18 35.74 -4.09 3.01
N PHE A 19 35.84 -4.89 1.95
CA PHE A 19 34.85 -4.89 0.87
C PHE A 19 33.47 -5.35 1.34
N ALA A 20 33.44 -6.46 2.09
CA ALA A 20 32.23 -7.01 2.70
C ALA A 20 31.52 -5.98 3.59
N GLN A 21 32.28 -5.29 4.44
CA GLN A 21 31.78 -4.27 5.35
C GLN A 21 31.19 -3.07 4.58
N ARG A 22 31.88 -2.56 3.57
CA ARG A 22 31.37 -1.47 2.71
C ARG A 22 30.08 -1.85 1.99
N MET A 23 29.99 -3.08 1.48
CA MET A 23 28.78 -3.57 0.83
C MET A 23 27.62 -3.68 1.81
N LYS A 24 27.88 -4.17 3.03
CA LYS A 24 26.89 -4.23 4.11
C LYS A 24 26.37 -2.83 4.47
N GLU A 25 27.27 -1.87 4.63
CA GLU A 25 26.92 -0.46 4.91
C GLU A 25 26.06 0.15 3.79
N ALA A 26 26.45 -0.05 2.53
CA ALA A 26 25.70 0.43 1.38
C ALA A 26 24.27 -0.16 1.34
N LEU A 27 24.13 -1.46 1.63
CA LEU A 27 22.82 -2.12 1.69
C LEU A 27 21.96 -1.61 2.85
N MET A 28 22.55 -1.39 4.03
CA MET A 28 21.83 -0.81 5.16
C MET A 28 21.33 0.60 4.85
N ALA A 29 22.19 1.44 4.27
CA ALA A 29 21.81 2.79 3.85
C ALA A 29 20.68 2.77 2.81
N ALA A 30 20.75 1.87 1.83
CA ALA A 30 19.70 1.72 0.82
C ALA A 30 18.36 1.25 1.44
N HIS A 31 18.42 0.31 2.38
CA HIS A 31 17.25 -0.18 3.09
C HIS A 31 16.55 0.94 3.88
N ASP A 32 17.32 1.74 4.62
CA ASP A 32 16.78 2.84 5.41
C ASP A 32 16.18 3.93 4.52
N ALA A 33 16.82 4.23 3.39
CA ALA A 33 16.29 5.13 2.37
C ALA A 33 14.94 4.64 1.80
N ILE A 34 14.80 3.33 1.55
CA ILE A 34 13.53 2.74 1.07
C ILE A 34 12.43 2.88 2.12
N ILE A 35 12.74 2.66 3.40
CA ILE A 35 11.77 2.84 4.48
C ILE A 35 11.33 4.30 4.56
N ALA A 36 12.27 5.25 4.57
CA ALA A 36 11.96 6.68 4.62
C ALA A 36 11.16 7.15 3.39
N ALA A 37 11.44 6.59 2.21
CA ALA A 37 10.66 6.86 1.01
C ALA A 37 9.23 6.33 1.14
N ARG A 38 9.05 5.10 1.66
CA ARG A 38 7.72 4.51 1.86
C ARG A 38 6.87 5.32 2.84
N THR A 39 7.42 5.75 3.96
CA THR A 39 6.68 6.58 4.94
C THR A 39 6.21 7.88 4.29
N SER A 40 7.09 8.56 3.55
CA SER A 40 6.77 9.79 2.83
C SER A 40 5.69 9.56 1.75
N GLN A 41 5.79 8.45 1.01
CA GLN A 41 4.80 8.06 -0.02
C GLN A 41 3.43 7.79 0.61
N VAL A 42 3.38 7.09 1.75
CA VAL A 42 2.13 6.82 2.47
C VAL A 42 1.48 8.13 2.92
N ILE A 43 2.26 9.06 3.47
CA ILE A 43 1.75 10.38 3.87
C ILE A 43 1.16 11.13 2.67
N GLN A 44 1.87 11.19 1.53
CA GLN A 44 1.38 11.87 0.34
C GLN A 44 0.15 11.17 -0.28
N ALA A 45 0.16 9.84 -0.35
CA ALA A 45 -0.96 9.06 -0.88
C ALA A 45 -2.23 9.21 -0.03
N ASN A 46 -2.06 9.36 1.29
CA ASN A 46 -3.16 9.54 2.23
C ASN A 46 -3.56 11.01 2.45
N LYS A 47 -2.76 11.99 1.96
CA LYS A 47 -2.97 13.42 2.20
C LYS A 47 -4.37 13.93 1.82
N HIS A 48 -4.96 13.34 0.79
CA HIS A 48 -6.28 13.73 0.29
C HIS A 48 -7.40 12.77 0.67
N ARG A 49 -7.07 11.64 1.31
CA ARG A 49 -8.09 10.71 1.80
C ARG A 49 -8.77 11.32 3.02
N ARG A 50 -10.10 11.27 3.04
CA ARG A 50 -10.92 11.75 4.14
C ARG A 50 -11.58 10.56 4.82
N PRO A 51 -11.61 10.52 6.16
CA PRO A 51 -12.37 9.50 6.86
C PRO A 51 -13.85 9.63 6.48
N ALA A 52 -14.44 8.52 6.05
CA ALA A 52 -15.85 8.42 5.73
C ALA A 52 -16.51 7.55 6.82
N MET A 53 -17.14 8.22 7.77
CA MET A 53 -17.83 7.59 8.90
C MET A 53 -19.16 6.99 8.43
N PHE A 54 -19.10 5.80 7.84
CA PHE A 54 -20.29 5.02 7.51
C PHE A 54 -20.76 4.21 8.70
N LYS A 55 -22.08 4.09 8.88
CA LYS A 55 -22.69 3.26 9.91
C LYS A 55 -23.50 2.13 9.29
N GLU A 56 -23.68 1.06 10.06
CA GLU A 56 -24.61 -0.01 9.69
C GLU A 56 -26.01 0.55 9.54
N GLY A 57 -26.68 0.18 8.45
CA GLY A 57 -28.00 0.71 8.11
C GLY A 57 -28.00 1.97 7.25
N ASP A 58 -26.87 2.65 7.04
CA ASP A 58 -26.80 3.77 6.10
C ASP A 58 -27.02 3.30 4.66
N PHE A 59 -27.62 4.17 3.84
CA PHE A 59 -27.81 3.95 2.41
C PHE A 59 -26.72 4.67 1.62
N VAL A 60 -25.95 3.93 0.82
CA VAL A 60 -24.82 4.45 0.05
C VAL A 60 -24.90 4.06 -1.42
N TYR A 61 -24.37 4.93 -2.27
CA TYR A 61 -24.23 4.66 -3.70
C TYR A 61 -22.87 4.04 -4.02
N LEU A 62 -22.86 2.94 -4.77
CA LEU A 62 -21.61 2.26 -5.17
C LEU A 62 -21.14 2.78 -6.53
N SER A 63 -19.87 3.16 -6.63
CA SER A 63 -19.27 3.56 -7.92
C SER A 63 -19.05 2.36 -8.83
N THR A 64 -19.46 2.49 -10.10
CA THR A 64 -19.27 1.46 -11.12
C THR A 64 -17.87 1.41 -11.72
N LYS A 65 -16.94 2.29 -11.30
CA LYS A 65 -15.58 2.39 -11.86
C LYS A 65 -14.82 1.06 -11.79
N ASN A 66 -14.91 0.38 -10.65
CA ASN A 66 -14.16 -0.85 -10.34
C ASN A 66 -15.08 -2.09 -10.22
N LEU A 67 -16.33 -2.02 -10.67
CA LEU A 67 -17.27 -3.13 -10.62
C LEU A 67 -17.35 -3.85 -11.96
N SER A 68 -17.45 -5.19 -11.91
CA SER A 68 -17.82 -5.99 -13.08
C SER A 68 -19.34 -5.90 -13.27
N ILE A 69 -19.77 -5.16 -14.29
CA ILE A 69 -21.20 -5.02 -14.61
C ILE A 69 -21.57 -6.17 -15.58
N PRO A 70 -22.63 -6.96 -15.30
CA PRO A 70 -23.03 -8.05 -16.17
C PRO A 70 -23.27 -7.57 -17.60
N THR A 71 -22.69 -8.32 -18.53
CA THR A 71 -22.44 -8.00 -19.92
C THR A 71 -23.75 -7.92 -20.72
N GLY A 72 -24.03 -6.73 -21.24
CA GLY A 72 -25.20 -6.44 -22.09
C GLY A 72 -25.36 -4.97 -22.47
N ARG A 73 -24.65 -4.06 -21.78
CA ARG A 73 -24.54 -2.63 -22.15
C ARG A 73 -23.09 -2.22 -22.31
N ALA A 74 -22.84 -1.31 -23.25
CA ALA A 74 -21.57 -0.62 -23.35
C ALA A 74 -21.28 0.15 -22.05
N ARG A 75 -20.02 0.16 -21.60
CA ARG A 75 -19.58 0.84 -20.36
C ARG A 75 -19.96 2.31 -20.29
N LYS A 76 -20.12 2.96 -21.46
CA LYS A 76 -20.57 4.36 -21.61
C LYS A 76 -22.03 4.58 -21.20
N LEU A 77 -22.87 3.55 -21.28
CA LEU A 77 -24.31 3.59 -21.00
C LEU A 77 -24.65 3.05 -19.60
N VAL A 78 -23.65 2.64 -18.82
CA VAL A 78 -23.84 2.21 -17.43
C VAL A 78 -23.88 3.44 -16.54
N PRO A 79 -24.82 3.54 -15.58
CA PRO A 79 -24.81 4.63 -14.61
C PRO A 79 -23.49 4.65 -13.82
N LYS A 80 -22.99 5.85 -13.51
CA LYS A 80 -21.75 6.04 -12.74
C LYS A 80 -21.84 5.50 -11.30
N TYR A 81 -23.05 5.48 -10.76
CA TYR A 81 -23.36 4.98 -9.44
C TYR A 81 -24.56 4.03 -9.50
N LEU A 82 -24.48 2.93 -8.76
CA LEU A 82 -25.58 2.00 -8.56
C LEU A 82 -26.19 2.26 -7.19
N GLY A 83 -27.52 2.36 -7.19
CA GLY A 83 -28.50 2.25 -6.09
C GLY A 83 -28.13 2.77 -4.69
N PRO A 84 -29.11 3.18 -3.87
CA PRO A 84 -28.87 3.20 -2.44
C PRO A 84 -28.81 1.75 -1.92
N PHE A 85 -27.60 1.25 -1.65
CA PHE A 85 -27.39 -0.02 -0.95
C PHE A 85 -27.30 0.22 0.55
N ARG A 86 -27.94 -0.65 1.33
CA ARG A 86 -27.85 -0.62 2.78
C ARG A 86 -26.56 -1.30 3.24
N ILE A 87 -25.81 -0.64 4.12
CA ILE A 87 -24.63 -1.25 4.76
C ILE A 87 -25.10 -2.30 5.77
N VAL A 88 -24.68 -3.54 5.56
CA VAL A 88 -25.00 -4.68 6.46
C VAL A 88 -24.05 -4.70 7.66
N GLN A 89 -22.75 -4.49 7.42
CA GLN A 89 -21.73 -4.52 8.47
C GLN A 89 -20.56 -3.61 8.08
N VAL A 90 -19.94 -2.96 9.08
CA VAL A 90 -18.69 -2.19 8.91
C VAL A 90 -17.52 -2.97 9.50
N LEU A 91 -16.60 -3.45 8.66
CA LEU A 91 -15.42 -4.21 9.09
C LEU A 91 -14.24 -3.31 9.53
N SER A 92 -14.10 -2.15 8.88
CA SER A 92 -13.09 -1.15 9.18
C SER A 92 -13.62 0.22 8.79
N GLU A 93 -13.11 1.28 9.41
CA GLU A 93 -13.45 2.65 9.02
C GLU A 93 -13.09 2.89 7.55
N GLY A 94 -14.07 3.38 6.79
CA GLY A 94 -13.86 3.73 5.39
C GLY A 94 -13.09 5.04 5.27
N ALA A 95 -12.29 5.17 4.22
CA ALA A 95 -11.71 6.44 3.80
C ALA A 95 -11.99 6.63 2.30
N THR A 96 -12.41 7.84 1.92
CA THR A 96 -12.60 8.25 0.52
C THR A 96 -11.43 9.10 0.09
#